data_AF-A0AAD6L9Z1-F1
#
_entry.id   AF-A0AAD6L9Z1-F1
#
_cell.length_a   1.000
_cell.length_b   1.000
_cell.length_c   1.000
_cell.angle_alpha   90.00
_cell.angle_beta   90.00
_cell.angle_gamma   90.00
#
_symmetry.space_group_name_H-M   'P 1'
#
loop_
_entity.id
_entity.type
_entity.pdbx_description
1 polymer ?
#
loop_
_entity_poly.entity_id
_entity_poly.type
_entity_poly.pdbx_seq_one_letter_code
_entity_poly.pdbx_strand_id
1 'polypeptide(L)'
;MTRIKSYHISLLWLLLWCLCSTICGAFLVLEDLFASNFELFIRYVAVGNEPFLSTYNGSFLGTTLPALQNIQSALTKAGLDARVKVTVPLNADVYESPTNLPSDGNFRSDIQDLMLSIVKFLSDNGAPFTVNIYPFISLYTNPNFPLGFAFFNNSSSSSFTDGGKIYDNVFDANHDTLVWALQKNGYGNLSIVIGEIGWPTDGDQNANLNYAQQFNQGFMNNVIAGKGTPMRPAPVDAYLFSLLDEDAKSIQPGNFERHWGLFYLDGQPKYALSLGTTNSNGLVPARGVTYLAQKWCIMSPSASLDDPQVAPSVSYACARADCTSLGYGTSCGDLSAQGNISYAFNSYYQQNNQLESACGFPDNLSVVTSNDPSTGTCKFRIMIQSHSVTSGVEGGRGFSMSSFVAFAFAFLSAFL
;
A
#
# COMPACT_ATOMS: atom_id res chain seq x y z
N MET A 1 16.28 17.30 -8.74
CA MET A 1 16.92 16.00 -8.41
C MET A 1 15.89 15.20 -7.64
N THR A 2 15.05 14.44 -8.34
CA THR A 2 13.94 13.70 -7.72
C THR A 2 14.43 12.28 -7.47
N ARG A 3 14.75 11.94 -6.21
CA ARG A 3 15.08 10.57 -5.80
C ARG A 3 13.82 9.94 -5.21
N ILE A 4 13.13 9.12 -6.00
CA ILE A 4 12.10 8.23 -5.46
C ILE A 4 12.83 7.06 -4.81
N LYS A 5 12.62 6.89 -3.51
CA LYS A 5 13.11 5.74 -2.76
C LYS A 5 11.92 4.83 -2.49
N SER A 6 11.98 3.60 -3.00
CA SER A 6 11.07 2.54 -2.57
C SER A 6 11.65 1.91 -1.31
N TYR A 7 10.84 1.83 -0.26
CA TYR A 7 11.13 1.06 0.94
C TYR A 7 10.03 0.03 1.12
N HIS A 8 10.37 -1.17 1.60
CA HIS A 8 9.39 -2.15 2.09
C HIS A 8 8.73 -1.55 3.34
N ILE A 9 7.53 -0.98 3.16
CA ILE A 9 6.83 -0.15 4.15
C ILE A 9 5.83 -0.95 5.01
N SER A 10 5.64 -2.24 4.77
CA SER A 10 4.58 -2.99 5.45
C SER A 10 5.09 -3.69 6.72
N LEU A 11 6.30 -4.27 6.69
CA LEU A 11 6.82 -5.11 7.78
C LEU A 11 7.68 -4.37 8.82
N LEU A 12 8.37 -3.29 8.42
CA LEU A 12 9.22 -2.49 9.33
C LEU A 12 8.39 -1.65 10.34
N TRP A 13 7.08 -1.55 10.14
CA TRP A 13 6.24 -0.48 10.71
C TRP A 13 5.47 -0.92 11.95
N LEU A 14 5.11 -2.20 12.03
CA LEU A 14 4.58 -2.82 13.25
C LEU A 14 5.64 -2.95 14.36
N LEU A 15 6.91 -3.17 14.00
CA LEU A 15 7.99 -3.40 14.97
C LEU A 15 8.39 -2.13 15.75
N LEU A 16 8.32 -0.94 15.14
CA LEU A 16 8.58 0.33 15.84
C LEU A 16 7.53 0.67 16.90
N TRP A 17 6.32 0.12 16.75
CA TRP A 17 5.14 0.54 17.50
C TRP A 17 5.18 0.07 18.97
N CYS A 18 5.75 -1.11 19.25
CA CYS A 18 5.80 -1.68 20.60
C CYS A 18 6.95 -1.13 21.47
N LEU A 19 8.03 -0.63 20.85
CA LEU A 19 9.24 -0.21 21.56
C LEU A 19 9.20 1.26 22.04
N CYS A 20 8.36 2.13 21.46
CA CYS A 20 8.39 3.58 21.75
C CYS A 20 7.52 4.08 22.91
N SER A 21 6.92 3.19 23.70
CA SER A 21 6.13 3.56 24.88
C SER A 21 6.98 4.24 25.98
N THR A 22 8.32 4.13 25.89
CA THR A 22 9.27 4.89 26.71
C THR A 22 10.37 5.52 25.86
N ILE A 23 11.00 6.58 26.38
CA ILE A 23 12.16 7.23 25.73
C ILE A 23 13.31 6.23 25.52
N CYS A 24 13.47 5.26 26.42
CA CYS A 24 14.52 4.24 26.34
C CYS A 24 14.31 3.33 25.12
N GLY A 25 13.09 2.84 24.90
CA GLY A 25 12.82 1.99 23.74
C GLY A 25 12.77 2.76 22.42
N ALA A 26 12.44 4.06 22.43
CA ALA A 26 12.65 4.93 21.26
C ALA A 26 14.13 5.10 20.88
N PHE A 27 15.00 5.20 21.90
CA PHE A 27 16.44 5.30 21.68
C PHE A 27 17.02 4.01 21.09
N LEU A 28 16.62 2.85 21.60
CA LEU A 28 17.05 1.54 21.07
C LEU A 28 16.66 1.36 19.59
N VAL A 29 15.45 1.75 19.22
CA VAL A 29 15.00 1.73 17.82
C VAL A 29 15.88 2.59 16.92
N LEU A 30 16.27 3.78 17.39
CA LEU A 30 17.15 4.67 16.63
C LEU A 30 18.58 4.13 16.57
N GLU A 31 19.11 3.57 17.65
CA GLU A 31 20.44 2.94 17.64
C GLU A 31 20.49 1.82 16.59
N ASP A 32 19.51 0.92 16.54
CA ASP A 32 19.46 -0.15 15.54
C ASP A 32 19.34 0.38 14.10
N LEU A 33 18.51 1.43 13.89
CA LEU A 33 18.32 2.03 12.56
C LEU A 33 19.59 2.74 12.05
N PHE A 34 20.31 3.43 12.93
CA PHE A 34 21.49 4.22 12.59
C PHE A 34 22.83 3.48 12.77
N ALA A 35 22.83 2.27 13.34
CA ALA A 35 24.02 1.41 13.47
C ALA A 35 24.41 0.66 12.18
N SER A 36 23.58 0.69 11.13
CA SER A 36 23.90 0.01 9.86
C SER A 36 24.95 0.77 9.04
N ASN A 37 25.98 0.06 8.55
CA ASN A 37 27.11 0.59 7.76
C ASN A 37 26.74 1.11 6.34
N PHE A 38 25.47 1.38 6.07
CA PHE A 38 25.02 2.01 4.83
C PHE A 38 24.79 3.50 5.08
N GLU A 39 25.19 4.37 4.14
CA GLU A 39 24.78 5.79 4.17
C GLU A 39 23.27 5.91 3.94
N LEU A 40 22.50 5.64 4.98
CA LEU A 40 21.05 5.70 4.96
C LEU A 40 20.62 7.16 5.15
N PHE A 41 20.22 7.81 4.05
CA PHE A 41 19.60 9.15 4.12
C PHE A 41 18.16 9.03 4.64
N ILE A 42 17.99 9.03 5.97
CA ILE A 42 16.70 9.11 6.64
C ILE A 42 16.24 10.56 6.65
N ARG A 43 15.02 10.84 6.18
CA ARG A 43 14.39 12.17 6.20
C ARG A 43 13.26 12.25 7.24
N TYR A 44 12.52 11.16 7.39
CA TYR A 44 11.36 11.09 8.28
C TYR A 44 11.36 9.82 9.13
N VAL A 45 10.85 9.93 10.35
CA VAL A 45 10.42 8.78 11.18
C VAL A 45 8.92 8.88 11.34
N ALA A 46 8.20 7.94 10.74
CA ALA A 46 6.76 7.86 10.83
C ALA A 46 6.35 7.07 12.08
N VAL A 47 5.44 7.64 12.88
CA VAL A 47 5.01 7.08 14.15
C VAL A 47 3.60 6.55 14.02
N GLY A 48 3.49 5.27 13.68
CA GLY A 48 2.24 4.62 13.28
C GLY A 48 1.95 4.77 11.79
N ASN A 49 0.84 4.19 11.36
CA ASN A 49 0.26 4.37 10.03
C ASN A 49 -1.26 4.39 10.17
N GLU A 50 -1.87 5.50 9.78
CA GLU A 50 -3.32 5.74 9.84
C GLU A 50 -3.97 5.42 11.21
N PRO A 51 -3.39 5.88 12.34
CA PRO A 51 -3.79 5.41 13.68
C PRO A 51 -5.22 5.83 14.09
N PHE A 52 -5.83 6.77 13.36
CA PHE A 52 -7.14 7.33 13.71
C PHE A 52 -8.24 6.97 12.71
N LEU A 53 -8.02 5.93 11.89
CA LEU A 53 -9.11 5.33 11.13
C LEU A 53 -10.26 4.97 12.05
N SER A 54 -11.47 5.33 11.64
CA SER A 54 -12.70 5.05 12.40
C SER A 54 -12.86 3.55 12.68
N THR A 55 -12.35 2.68 11.80
CA THR A 55 -12.35 1.22 11.96
C THR A 55 -11.51 0.71 13.14
N TYR A 56 -10.53 1.49 13.62
CA TYR A 56 -9.75 1.15 14.82
C TYR A 56 -10.45 1.53 16.12
N ASN A 57 -11.63 2.15 16.06
CA ASN A 57 -12.48 2.45 17.22
C ASN A 57 -11.70 3.10 18.38
N GLY A 58 -10.86 4.07 18.07
CA GLY A 58 -10.11 4.85 19.06
C GLY A 58 -8.93 4.12 19.72
N SER A 59 -8.52 2.94 19.25
CA SER A 59 -7.45 2.12 19.85
C SER A 59 -6.14 2.87 20.09
N PHE A 60 -5.84 3.91 19.30
CA PHE A 60 -4.54 4.58 19.27
C PHE A 60 -4.59 6.06 19.69
N LEU A 61 -5.74 6.54 20.18
CA LEU A 61 -5.92 7.95 20.58
C LEU A 61 -5.01 8.35 21.74
N GLY A 62 -4.83 7.46 22.72
CA GLY A 62 -4.03 7.73 23.92
C GLY A 62 -2.52 7.53 23.74
N THR A 63 -2.07 6.90 22.65
CA THR A 63 -0.68 6.43 22.50
C THR A 63 0.11 7.15 21.43
N THR A 64 -0.55 7.62 20.37
CA THR A 64 0.12 8.17 19.18
C THR A 64 0.93 9.42 19.49
N LEU A 65 0.35 10.44 20.14
CA LEU A 65 1.05 11.68 20.47
C LEU A 65 2.21 11.47 21.46
N PRO A 66 2.05 10.71 22.57
CA PRO A 66 3.18 10.38 23.44
C PRO A 66 4.34 9.67 22.71
N ALA A 67 4.04 8.72 21.82
CA ALA A 67 5.06 8.04 21.03
C ALA A 67 5.80 9.02 20.09
N LEU A 68 5.05 9.92 19.44
CA LEU A 68 5.60 10.97 18.57
C LEU A 68 6.56 11.89 19.34
N GLN A 69 6.17 12.31 20.55
CA GLN A 69 6.99 13.14 21.44
C GLN A 69 8.26 12.42 21.92
N ASN A 70 8.15 11.13 22.26
CA ASN A 70 9.29 10.32 22.70
C ASN A 70 10.34 10.16 21.58
N ILE A 71 9.90 9.87 20.36
CA ILE A 71 10.80 9.70 19.21
C ILE A 71 11.49 11.03 18.88
N GLN A 72 10.75 12.15 18.85
CA GLN A 72 11.36 13.47 18.62
C GLN A 72 12.40 13.80 19.69
N SER A 73 12.10 13.52 20.97
CA SER A 73 13.05 13.73 22.06
C SER A 73 14.31 12.87 21.89
N ALA A 74 14.16 11.64 21.42
CA ALA A 74 15.30 10.76 21.14
C ALA A 74 16.14 11.25 19.95
N LEU A 75 15.51 11.75 18.88
CA LEU A 75 16.21 12.38 17.75
C LEU A 75 17.01 13.61 18.18
N THR A 76 16.43 14.48 19.03
CA THR A 76 17.12 15.65 19.57
C THR A 76 18.31 15.25 20.44
N LYS A 77 18.16 14.24 21.31
CA LYS A 77 19.28 13.71 22.12
C LYS A 77 20.41 13.13 21.27
N ALA A 78 20.08 12.53 20.12
CA ALA A 78 21.05 12.00 19.17
C ALA A 78 21.65 13.08 18.24
N GLY A 79 21.20 14.34 18.32
CA GLY A 79 21.63 15.42 17.42
C GLY A 79 21.17 15.22 15.96
N LEU A 80 20.06 14.50 15.76
CA LEU A 80 19.52 14.15 14.43
C LEU A 80 18.29 14.97 14.03
N ASP A 81 17.67 15.70 14.96
CA ASP A 81 16.42 16.45 14.80
C ASP A 81 16.47 17.58 13.76
N ALA A 82 17.66 18.08 13.42
CA ALA A 82 17.86 19.01 12.32
C ALA A 82 17.68 18.35 10.93
N ARG A 83 17.97 17.04 10.81
CA ARG A 83 17.97 16.29 9.54
C ARG A 83 16.78 15.34 9.40
N VAL A 84 16.34 14.77 10.51
CA VAL A 84 15.29 13.75 10.58
C VAL A 84 14.10 14.33 11.32
N LYS A 85 12.93 14.33 10.68
CA LYS A 85 11.70 14.85 11.27
C LYS A 85 10.74 13.72 11.60
N VAL A 86 10.07 13.80 12.75
CA VAL A 86 8.97 12.87 13.04
C VAL A 86 7.74 13.23 12.21
N THR A 87 6.87 12.27 11.94
CA THR A 87 5.54 12.50 11.36
C THR A 87 4.58 11.40 11.79
N VAL A 88 3.28 11.59 11.54
CA VAL A 88 2.27 10.54 11.62
C VAL A 88 1.63 10.47 10.22
N PRO A 89 1.80 9.39 9.45
CA PRO A 89 1.01 9.15 8.26
C PRO A 89 -0.45 8.97 8.67
N LEU A 90 -1.31 9.89 8.24
CA LEU A 90 -2.73 9.92 8.58
C LEU A 90 -3.55 9.62 7.34
N ASN A 91 -4.65 8.88 7.48
CA ASN A 91 -5.62 8.75 6.39
C ASN A 91 -6.40 10.07 6.23
N ALA A 92 -6.91 10.35 5.04
CA ALA A 92 -7.84 11.46 4.80
C ALA A 92 -9.12 11.40 5.68
N ASP A 93 -9.44 10.24 6.27
CA ASP A 93 -10.52 10.05 7.26
C ASP A 93 -10.39 10.99 8.48
N VAL A 94 -9.22 11.55 8.80
CA VAL A 94 -9.05 12.42 10.00
C VAL A 94 -9.64 13.82 9.86
N TYR A 95 -10.12 14.19 8.67
CA TYR A 95 -10.83 15.44 8.42
C TYR A 95 -12.14 15.19 7.66
N GLU A 96 -13.10 16.08 7.88
CA GLU A 96 -14.44 16.01 7.32
C GLU A 96 -14.82 17.32 6.63
N SER A 97 -15.77 17.22 5.70
CA SER A 97 -16.33 18.33 4.92
C SER A 97 -17.85 18.14 4.84
N PRO A 98 -18.63 18.76 5.75
CA PRO A 98 -20.08 18.53 5.83
C PRO A 98 -20.86 18.81 4.55
N THR A 99 -20.40 19.76 3.72
CA THR A 99 -21.02 20.12 2.44
C THR A 99 -20.32 19.51 1.23
N ASN A 100 -19.28 18.69 1.43
CA ASN A 100 -18.38 18.17 0.40
C ASN A 100 -17.64 19.27 -0.40
N LEU A 101 -17.48 20.45 0.19
CA LEU A 101 -16.70 21.55 -0.36
C LEU A 101 -15.41 21.73 0.44
N PRO A 102 -14.21 21.76 -0.18
CA PRO A 102 -12.95 21.87 0.55
C PRO A 102 -12.90 22.99 1.61
N SER A 103 -13.54 24.14 1.35
CA SER A 103 -13.53 25.33 2.20
C SER A 103 -14.22 25.14 3.55
N ASP A 104 -15.12 24.18 3.69
CA ASP A 104 -15.75 23.85 4.97
C ASP A 104 -14.97 22.78 5.77
N GLY A 105 -13.89 22.24 5.19
CA GLY A 105 -13.02 21.24 5.78
C GLY A 105 -12.54 21.57 7.19
N ASN A 106 -12.59 20.59 8.09
CA ASN A 106 -12.03 20.66 9.43
C ASN A 106 -11.62 19.26 9.93
N PHE A 107 -10.79 19.17 10.97
CA PHE A 107 -10.54 17.88 11.63
C PHE A 107 -11.84 17.35 12.22
N ARG A 108 -12.03 16.02 12.17
CA ARG A 108 -13.25 15.40 12.71
C ARG A 108 -13.44 15.79 14.17
N SER A 109 -14.69 16.09 14.53
CA SER A 109 -15.05 16.57 15.86
C SER A 109 -14.66 15.61 17.00
N ASP A 110 -14.66 14.30 16.77
CA ASP A 110 -14.36 13.26 17.77
C ASP A 110 -12.87 13.20 18.17
N ILE A 111 -11.97 13.67 17.30
CA ILE A 111 -10.51 13.65 17.50
C ILE A 111 -9.86 15.02 17.38
N GLN A 112 -10.65 16.09 17.27
CA GLN A 112 -10.16 17.44 16.94
C GLN A 112 -9.06 17.91 17.89
N ASP A 113 -9.26 17.83 19.20
CA ASP A 113 -8.28 18.30 20.19
C ASP A 113 -6.94 17.55 20.11
N LEU A 114 -7.00 16.23 19.87
CA LEU A 114 -5.81 15.41 19.69
C LEU A 114 -5.09 15.78 18.39
N MET A 115 -5.83 15.96 17.30
CA MET A 115 -5.30 16.39 16.01
C MET A 115 -4.62 17.75 16.11
N LEU A 116 -5.23 18.72 16.79
CA LEU A 116 -4.63 20.03 17.03
C LEU A 116 -3.36 19.94 17.88
N SER A 117 -3.33 19.04 18.86
CA SER A 117 -2.13 18.79 19.66
C SER A 117 -0.99 18.21 18.83
N ILE A 118 -1.29 17.27 17.92
CA ILE A 118 -0.32 16.68 16.98
C ILE A 118 0.15 17.73 15.96
N VAL A 119 -0.76 18.47 15.34
CA VAL A 119 -0.45 19.53 14.37
C VAL A 119 0.44 20.60 15.00
N LYS A 120 0.12 21.04 16.22
CA LYS A 120 0.96 21.95 17.00
C LYS A 120 2.36 21.38 17.18
N PHE A 121 2.45 20.13 17.63
CA PHE A 121 3.72 19.46 17.89
C PHE A 121 4.57 19.35 16.62
N LEU A 122 3.97 18.97 15.49
CA LEU A 122 4.67 18.92 14.20
C LEU A 122 5.17 20.31 13.80
N SER A 123 4.32 21.34 13.91
CA SER A 123 4.70 22.73 13.58
C SER A 123 5.85 23.25 14.44
N ASP A 124 5.81 23.01 15.76
CA ASP A 124 6.85 23.48 16.69
C ASP A 124 8.23 22.85 16.38
N ASN A 125 8.24 21.64 15.80
CA ASN A 125 9.46 20.90 15.47
C ASN A 125 9.88 21.03 14.00
N GLY A 126 9.17 21.83 13.20
CA GLY A 126 9.39 21.97 11.76
C GLY A 126 9.22 20.65 11.00
N ALA A 127 8.33 19.79 11.49
CA ALA A 127 7.95 18.52 10.89
C ALA A 127 6.71 18.68 10.00
N PRO A 128 6.57 17.88 8.92
CA PRO A 128 5.40 17.94 8.06
C PRO A 128 4.20 17.21 8.66
N PHE A 129 3.01 17.59 8.22
CA PHE A 129 1.84 16.74 8.27
C PHE A 129 1.91 15.71 7.13
N THR A 130 1.83 14.42 7.43
CA THR A 130 1.79 13.38 6.39
C THR A 130 0.39 12.83 6.23
N VAL A 131 -0.14 12.84 5.01
CA VAL A 131 -1.49 12.35 4.70
C VAL A 131 -1.45 11.34 3.55
N ASN A 132 -2.17 10.24 3.71
CA ASN A 132 -2.41 9.25 2.67
C ASN A 132 -3.72 9.61 1.97
N ILE A 133 -3.67 9.81 0.65
CA ILE A 133 -4.84 10.23 -0.13
C ILE A 133 -5.07 9.19 -1.21
N TYR A 134 -6.28 8.63 -1.25
CA TYR A 134 -6.66 7.55 -2.15
C TYR A 134 -7.90 7.88 -2.98
N PRO A 135 -7.77 8.64 -4.09
CA PRO A 135 -8.88 9.00 -4.97
C PRO A 135 -9.71 7.82 -5.47
N PHE A 136 -9.09 6.65 -5.66
CA PHE A 136 -9.77 5.40 -5.99
C PHE A 136 -10.94 5.08 -5.04
N ILE A 137 -10.79 5.35 -3.74
CA ILE A 137 -11.80 5.03 -2.72
C ILE A 137 -13.12 5.78 -2.97
N SER A 138 -13.10 6.94 -3.63
CA SER A 138 -14.31 7.67 -4.00
C SER A 138 -15.17 6.91 -5.01
N LEU A 139 -14.56 6.20 -5.96
CA LEU A 139 -15.27 5.33 -6.90
C LEU A 139 -15.69 4.00 -6.27
N TYR A 140 -14.87 3.48 -5.35
CA TYR A 140 -15.16 2.25 -4.64
C TYR A 140 -16.37 2.38 -3.72
N THR A 141 -16.49 3.49 -2.99
CA THR A 141 -17.56 3.69 -1.99
C THR A 141 -18.82 4.34 -2.55
N ASN A 142 -18.73 5.05 -3.68
CA ASN A 142 -19.87 5.72 -4.31
C ASN A 142 -19.94 5.39 -5.82
N PRO A 143 -20.87 4.53 -6.25
CA PRO A 143 -21.01 4.15 -7.67
C PRO A 143 -21.47 5.31 -8.56
N ASN A 144 -21.98 6.40 -7.98
CA ASN A 144 -22.39 7.61 -8.70
C ASN A 144 -21.31 8.69 -8.69
N PHE A 145 -20.12 8.41 -8.15
CA PHE A 145 -19.04 9.38 -8.14
C PHE A 145 -18.60 9.71 -9.59
N PRO A 146 -18.41 10.99 -9.93
CA PRO A 146 -18.07 11.37 -11.29
C PRO A 146 -16.69 10.84 -11.70
N LEU A 147 -16.68 9.81 -12.56
CA LEU A 147 -15.46 9.13 -13.00
C LEU A 147 -14.36 10.09 -13.48
N GLY A 148 -14.72 11.10 -14.28
CA GLY A 148 -13.75 12.08 -14.78
C GLY A 148 -13.07 12.89 -13.69
N PHE A 149 -13.78 13.17 -12.58
CA PHE A 149 -13.25 13.92 -11.44
C PHE A 149 -12.24 13.11 -10.60
N ALA A 150 -12.17 11.79 -10.78
CA ALA A 150 -11.19 10.95 -10.10
C ALA A 150 -9.76 11.09 -10.70
N PHE A 151 -9.62 11.72 -11.87
CA PHE A 151 -8.36 11.85 -12.60
C PHE A 151 -7.96 13.31 -12.84
N PHE A 152 -6.70 13.53 -13.22
CA PHE A 152 -6.10 14.85 -13.40
C PHE A 152 -6.34 15.48 -14.79
N ASN A 153 -7.43 15.13 -15.49
CA ASN A 153 -7.71 15.71 -16.80
C ASN A 153 -8.58 16.98 -16.68
N ASN A 154 -8.19 18.05 -17.37
CA ASN A 154 -8.88 19.35 -17.39
C ASN A 154 -10.25 19.31 -18.13
N SER A 155 -10.87 18.14 -18.24
CA SER A 155 -12.08 17.91 -19.04
C SER A 155 -13.22 17.29 -18.24
N SER A 156 -13.10 17.25 -16.91
CA SER A 156 -14.21 16.83 -16.07
C SER A 156 -15.33 17.88 -16.15
N SER A 157 -16.50 17.50 -16.67
CA SER A 157 -17.72 18.31 -16.57
C SER A 157 -18.19 18.50 -15.12
N SER A 158 -17.50 17.85 -14.18
CA SER A 158 -17.75 17.86 -12.75
C SER A 158 -16.83 18.81 -11.98
N SER A 159 -16.03 19.64 -12.66
CA SER A 159 -15.28 20.70 -12.01
C SER A 159 -16.23 21.65 -11.28
N PHE A 160 -15.86 22.13 -10.09
CA PHE A 160 -16.65 23.08 -9.33
C PHE A 160 -15.79 24.18 -8.72
N THR A 161 -16.45 25.28 -8.34
CA THR A 161 -15.81 26.43 -7.69
C THR A 161 -16.17 26.44 -6.21
N ASP A 162 -15.15 26.57 -5.37
CA ASP A 162 -15.30 26.69 -3.93
C ASP A 162 -14.26 27.66 -3.36
N GLY A 163 -14.67 28.63 -2.54
CA GLY A 163 -13.78 29.65 -1.99
C GLY A 163 -13.01 30.47 -3.04
N GLY A 164 -13.52 30.60 -4.26
CA GLY A 164 -12.83 31.26 -5.39
C GLY A 164 -11.72 30.40 -6.02
N LYS A 165 -11.62 29.12 -5.66
CA LYS A 165 -10.74 28.11 -6.25
C LYS A 165 -11.56 27.17 -7.13
N ILE A 166 -10.96 26.74 -8.24
CA ILE A 166 -11.57 25.76 -9.14
C ILE A 166 -10.91 24.42 -8.87
N TYR A 167 -11.72 23.41 -8.57
CA TYR A 167 -11.29 22.03 -8.41
C TYR A 167 -11.81 21.22 -9.59
N ASP A 168 -10.89 20.61 -10.33
CA ASP A 168 -11.18 19.79 -11.51
C ASP A 168 -10.91 18.29 -11.27
N ASN A 169 -10.29 17.95 -10.14
CA ASN A 169 -10.02 16.58 -9.70
C ASN A 169 -10.15 16.44 -8.17
N VAL A 170 -10.42 15.21 -7.72
CA VAL A 170 -10.68 14.89 -6.31
C VAL A 170 -9.42 14.92 -5.44
N PHE A 171 -8.24 14.70 -6.01
CA PHE A 171 -6.99 14.82 -5.23
C PHE A 171 -6.80 16.26 -4.75
N ASP A 172 -6.92 17.23 -5.65
CA ASP A 172 -6.79 18.65 -5.30
C ASP A 172 -7.86 19.07 -4.29
N ALA A 173 -9.11 18.64 -4.50
CA ALA A 173 -10.20 18.91 -3.56
C ALA A 173 -9.93 18.32 -2.17
N ASN A 174 -9.55 17.03 -2.10
CA ASN A 174 -9.29 16.35 -0.82
C ASN A 174 -8.07 16.91 -0.09
N HIS A 175 -6.97 17.17 -0.81
CA HIS A 175 -5.79 17.81 -0.25
C HIS A 175 -6.13 19.21 0.28
N ASP A 176 -6.89 20.01 -0.47
CA ASP A 176 -7.22 21.35 -0.04
C ASP A 176 -8.26 21.39 1.09
N THR A 177 -9.06 20.33 1.29
CA THR A 177 -9.85 20.15 2.52
C THR A 177 -8.94 20.12 3.76
N LEU A 178 -7.81 19.40 3.69
CA LEU A 178 -6.79 19.41 4.75
C LEU A 178 -6.13 20.79 4.88
N VAL A 179 -5.82 21.46 3.76
CA VAL A 179 -5.24 22.82 3.80
C VAL A 179 -6.19 23.80 4.51
N TRP A 180 -7.49 23.74 4.22
CA TRP A 180 -8.51 24.53 4.89
C TRP A 180 -8.61 24.21 6.39
N ALA A 181 -8.62 22.92 6.75
CA ALA A 181 -8.61 22.49 8.15
C ALA A 181 -7.40 23.05 8.90
N LEU A 182 -6.19 22.96 8.33
CA LEU A 182 -4.98 23.53 8.92
C LEU A 182 -5.05 25.05 9.03
N GLN A 183 -5.51 25.74 7.98
CA GLN A 183 -5.61 27.20 7.97
C GLN A 183 -6.59 27.74 9.03
N LYS A 184 -7.78 27.15 9.16
CA LYS A 184 -8.78 27.53 10.18
C LYS A 184 -8.24 27.41 11.60
N ASN A 185 -7.37 26.43 11.83
CA ASN A 185 -6.79 26.15 13.13
C ASN A 185 -5.41 26.82 13.34
N GLY A 186 -5.00 27.75 12.47
CA GLY A 186 -3.79 28.56 12.66
C GLY A 186 -2.49 27.96 12.13
N TYR A 187 -2.56 26.84 11.41
CA TYR A 187 -1.39 26.09 10.90
C TYR A 187 -1.33 26.06 9.36
N GLY A 188 -1.86 27.09 8.69
CA GLY A 188 -1.91 27.16 7.22
C GLY A 188 -0.56 27.03 6.51
N ASN A 189 0.56 27.32 7.18
CA ASN A 189 1.92 27.19 6.66
C ASN A 189 2.59 25.83 6.95
N LEU A 190 1.94 24.92 7.69
CA LEU A 190 2.51 23.61 8.00
C LEU A 190 2.70 22.82 6.70
N SER A 191 3.92 22.32 6.47
CA SER A 191 4.21 21.53 5.26
C SER A 191 3.39 20.25 5.25
N ILE A 192 2.96 19.85 4.06
CA ILE A 192 2.22 18.60 3.84
C ILE A 192 3.08 17.69 2.96
N VAL A 193 3.12 16.41 3.33
CA VAL A 193 3.68 15.33 2.52
C VAL A 193 2.56 14.35 2.22
N ILE A 194 2.42 13.94 0.96
CA ILE A 194 1.54 12.84 0.60
C ILE A 194 2.26 11.52 0.89
N GLY A 195 1.85 10.86 1.97
CA GLY A 195 2.49 9.63 2.46
C GLY A 195 2.27 8.45 1.53
N GLU A 196 1.07 8.35 0.96
CA GLU A 196 0.67 7.31 0.01
C GLU A 196 -0.31 7.91 -1.00
N ILE A 197 -0.08 7.65 -2.29
CA ILE A 197 -0.95 8.03 -3.41
C ILE A 197 -0.80 7.02 -4.53
N GLY A 198 -1.90 6.55 -5.11
CA GLY A 198 -1.83 5.53 -6.15
C GLY A 198 -3.21 5.11 -6.62
N TRP A 199 -3.23 4.00 -7.36
CA TRP A 199 -4.46 3.41 -7.86
C TRP A 199 -4.26 1.91 -8.13
N PRO A 200 -5.14 1.03 -7.61
CA PRO A 200 -5.00 -0.42 -7.76
C PRO A 200 -5.33 -0.88 -9.18
N THR A 201 -4.73 -1.97 -9.64
CA THR A 201 -4.87 -2.43 -11.03
C THR A 201 -5.78 -3.63 -11.23
N ASP A 202 -6.31 -4.19 -10.15
CA ASP A 202 -7.20 -5.36 -10.18
C ASP A 202 -7.95 -5.47 -8.84
N GLY A 203 -8.87 -6.43 -8.73
CA GLY A 203 -9.61 -6.73 -7.50
C GLY A 203 -10.85 -5.86 -7.26
N ASP A 204 -11.17 -4.95 -8.17
CA ASP A 204 -12.42 -4.19 -8.24
C ASP A 204 -12.68 -3.73 -9.69
N GLN A 205 -13.93 -3.47 -10.07
CA GLN A 205 -14.28 -2.99 -11.43
C GLN A 205 -13.59 -1.67 -11.82
N ASN A 206 -13.30 -0.80 -10.85
CA ASN A 206 -12.58 0.46 -11.05
C ASN A 206 -11.07 0.32 -10.81
N ALA A 207 -10.61 -0.85 -10.37
CA ALA A 207 -9.21 -1.18 -10.23
C ALA A 207 -8.74 -1.93 -11.48
N ASN A 208 -8.19 -1.20 -12.45
CA ASN A 208 -7.71 -1.78 -13.70
C ASN A 208 -6.45 -1.06 -14.20
N LEU A 209 -5.69 -1.73 -15.08
CA LEU A 209 -4.42 -1.20 -15.60
C LEU A 209 -4.58 0.15 -16.30
N ASN A 210 -5.70 0.40 -16.98
CA ASN A 210 -5.94 1.65 -17.70
C ASN A 210 -6.13 2.82 -16.75
N TYR A 211 -7.00 2.67 -15.74
CA TYR A 211 -7.25 3.70 -14.73
C TYR A 211 -6.02 3.94 -13.86
N ALA A 212 -5.30 2.88 -13.48
CA ALA A 212 -4.08 3.03 -12.72
C ALA A 212 -3.01 3.81 -13.49
N GLN A 213 -2.83 3.51 -14.78
CA GLN A 213 -1.92 4.26 -15.63
C GLN A 213 -2.37 5.72 -15.79
N GLN A 214 -3.66 5.95 -16.08
CA GLN A 214 -4.23 7.28 -16.25
C GLN A 214 -4.03 8.15 -15.01
N PHE A 215 -4.35 7.60 -13.84
CA PHE A 215 -4.21 8.29 -12.57
C PHE A 215 -2.74 8.59 -12.24
N ASN A 216 -1.89 7.56 -12.21
CA ASN A 216 -0.50 7.72 -11.80
C ASN A 216 0.29 8.59 -12.78
N GLN A 217 0.04 8.49 -14.09
CA GLN A 217 0.67 9.37 -15.06
C GLN A 217 0.15 10.81 -14.95
N GLY A 218 -1.15 11.00 -14.73
CA GLY A 218 -1.74 12.32 -14.50
C GLY A 218 -1.17 13.01 -13.25
N PHE A 219 -1.06 12.27 -12.15
CA PHE A 219 -0.43 12.74 -10.92
C PHE A 219 1.02 13.15 -11.17
N MET A 220 1.81 12.26 -11.79
CA MET A 220 3.21 12.55 -12.09
C MET A 220 3.38 13.74 -13.02
N ASN A 221 2.51 13.92 -14.01
CA ASN A 221 2.54 15.10 -14.88
C ASN A 221 2.35 16.40 -14.07
N ASN A 222 1.41 16.41 -13.13
CA ASN A 222 1.19 17.57 -12.25
C ASN A 222 2.38 17.85 -11.33
N VAL A 223 2.99 16.80 -10.76
CA VAL A 223 4.19 16.91 -9.92
C VAL A 223 5.37 17.45 -10.72
N ILE A 224 5.63 16.90 -11.91
CA ILE A 224 6.72 17.33 -12.80
C ILE A 224 6.53 18.78 -13.27
N ALA A 225 5.28 19.16 -13.58
CA ALA A 225 4.94 20.53 -13.95
C ALA A 225 5.00 21.51 -12.77
N GLY A 226 5.11 21.02 -11.53
CA GLY A 226 5.07 21.84 -10.32
C GLY A 226 3.73 22.55 -10.11
N LYS A 227 2.62 21.99 -10.61
CA LYS A 227 1.29 22.61 -10.57
C LYS A 227 0.82 22.88 -9.13
N GLY A 228 1.08 21.94 -8.23
CA GLY A 228 0.50 21.95 -6.88
C GLY A 228 -1.02 21.86 -6.90
N THR A 229 -1.66 22.35 -5.85
CA THR A 229 -3.12 22.43 -5.71
C THR A 229 -3.61 23.89 -5.77
N PRO A 230 -4.92 24.15 -5.97
CA PRO A 230 -5.46 25.51 -6.00
C PRO A 230 -5.13 26.37 -4.77
N MET A 231 -5.08 25.79 -3.56
CA MET A 231 -4.69 26.48 -2.33
C MET A 231 -3.17 26.52 -2.12
N ARG A 232 -2.42 25.52 -2.63
CA ARG A 232 -0.95 25.44 -2.53
C ARG A 232 -0.32 25.21 -3.92
N PRO A 233 -0.15 26.26 -4.74
CA PRO A 233 0.37 26.16 -6.12
C PRO A 233 1.90 26.01 -6.13
N ALA A 234 2.39 24.95 -5.50
CA ALA A 234 3.80 24.59 -5.42
C ALA A 234 3.97 23.07 -5.52
N PRO A 235 5.14 22.55 -5.91
CA PRO A 235 5.40 21.12 -5.97
C PRO A 235 5.04 20.39 -4.66
N VAL A 236 4.42 19.23 -4.80
CA VAL A 236 4.01 18.38 -3.68
C VAL A 236 5.06 17.28 -3.47
N ASP A 237 5.52 17.11 -2.23
CA ASP A 237 6.33 15.94 -1.84
C ASP A 237 5.37 14.73 -1.67
N ALA A 238 5.58 13.66 -2.43
CA ALA A 238 4.68 12.51 -2.47
C ALA A 238 5.40 11.17 -2.65
N TYR A 239 4.79 10.09 -2.16
CA TYR A 239 5.24 8.71 -2.36
C TYR A 239 4.16 7.88 -3.06
N LEU A 240 4.50 7.34 -4.23
CA LEU A 240 3.60 6.45 -4.97
C LEU A 240 3.43 5.13 -4.23
N PHE A 241 2.19 4.76 -3.97
CA PHE A 241 1.80 3.50 -3.35
C PHE A 241 1.32 2.52 -4.44
N SER A 242 1.99 1.39 -4.67
CA SER A 242 3.26 0.94 -4.08
C SER A 242 4.21 0.40 -5.15
N LEU A 243 5.41 -0.05 -4.78
CA LEU A 243 6.36 -0.55 -5.78
C LEU A 243 5.87 -1.86 -6.41
N LEU A 244 5.52 -2.85 -5.59
CA LEU A 244 5.15 -4.19 -6.01
C LEU A 244 3.73 -4.51 -5.56
N ASP A 245 3.04 -5.36 -6.30
CA ASP A 245 1.88 -6.07 -5.76
C ASP A 245 2.28 -6.88 -4.52
N GLU A 246 1.41 -6.94 -3.52
CA GLU A 246 1.68 -7.58 -2.22
C GLU A 246 0.66 -8.69 -2.00
N ASP A 247 0.93 -9.88 -2.52
CA ASP A 247 0.04 -11.05 -2.49
C ASP A 247 -0.28 -11.58 -1.07
N ALA A 248 0.56 -11.27 -0.09
CA ALA A 248 0.34 -11.57 1.32
C ALA A 248 -0.38 -10.45 2.10
N LYS A 249 -0.70 -9.31 1.46
CA LYS A 249 -1.39 -8.20 2.12
C LYS A 249 -2.83 -8.61 2.50
N SER A 250 -3.32 -8.05 3.61
CA SER A 250 -4.72 -8.18 3.99
C SER A 250 -5.61 -7.66 2.86
N ILE A 251 -6.71 -8.35 2.59
CA ILE A 251 -7.71 -7.95 1.58
C ILE A 251 -8.81 -7.07 2.18
N GLN A 252 -8.59 -6.52 3.38
CA GLN A 252 -9.49 -5.54 3.98
C GLN A 252 -8.99 -4.13 3.64
N PRO A 253 -9.85 -3.25 3.09
CA PRO A 253 -11.31 -3.43 2.97
C PRO A 253 -11.79 -4.17 1.71
N GLY A 254 -10.94 -4.38 0.71
CA GLY A 254 -11.33 -5.11 -0.50
C GLY A 254 -10.19 -5.86 -1.19
N ASN A 255 -10.57 -6.69 -2.15
CA ASN A 255 -9.65 -7.51 -2.96
C ASN A 255 -8.56 -6.68 -3.67
N PHE A 256 -8.85 -5.42 -3.98
CA PHE A 256 -7.92 -4.48 -4.62
C PHE A 256 -6.65 -4.19 -3.80
N GLU A 257 -6.66 -4.46 -2.48
CA GLU A 257 -5.53 -4.19 -1.57
C GLU A 257 -4.21 -4.85 -1.99
N ARG A 258 -4.26 -5.96 -2.75
CA ARG A 258 -3.05 -6.66 -3.21
C ARG A 258 -2.48 -6.12 -4.53
N HIS A 259 -3.15 -5.16 -5.16
CA HIS A 259 -2.92 -4.78 -6.57
C HIS A 259 -2.46 -3.34 -6.80
N TRP A 260 -1.90 -2.68 -5.77
CA TRP A 260 -1.43 -1.29 -5.84
C TRP A 260 -0.06 -1.11 -6.51
N GLY A 261 0.63 -2.20 -6.82
CA GLY A 261 1.99 -2.14 -7.36
C GLY A 261 2.06 -1.39 -8.69
N LEU A 262 3.16 -0.67 -8.90
CA LEU A 262 3.63 -0.24 -10.23
C LEU A 262 4.19 -1.43 -11.02
N PHE A 263 4.70 -2.42 -10.32
CA PHE A 263 5.28 -3.66 -10.83
C PHE A 263 4.53 -4.87 -10.27
N TYR A 264 4.51 -5.96 -11.04
CA TYR A 264 4.14 -7.27 -10.51
C TYR A 264 5.23 -7.76 -9.54
N LEU A 265 4.94 -8.83 -8.78
CA LEU A 265 5.90 -9.45 -7.84
C LEU A 265 7.26 -9.83 -8.46
N ASP A 266 7.25 -10.16 -9.75
CA ASP A 266 8.45 -10.48 -10.52
C ASP A 266 9.22 -9.24 -11.00
N GLY A 267 8.80 -8.04 -10.59
CA GLY A 267 9.42 -6.78 -10.97
C GLY A 267 9.19 -6.40 -12.44
N GLN A 268 8.25 -7.02 -13.15
CA GLN A 268 7.81 -6.54 -14.46
C GLN A 268 6.86 -5.34 -14.31
N PRO A 269 7.04 -4.26 -15.08
CA PRO A 269 6.16 -3.10 -14.99
C PRO A 269 4.76 -3.46 -15.50
N LYS A 270 3.73 -2.99 -14.79
CA LYS A 270 2.33 -3.31 -15.10
C LYS A 270 1.78 -2.45 -16.23
N TYR A 271 2.30 -1.24 -16.36
CA TYR A 271 1.94 -0.26 -17.39
C TYR A 271 3.11 0.72 -17.58
N ALA A 272 3.07 1.46 -18.69
CA ALA A 272 4.05 2.51 -18.94
C ALA A 272 3.78 3.72 -18.03
N LEU A 273 4.78 4.11 -17.25
CA LEU A 273 4.72 5.28 -16.36
C LEU A 273 6.05 6.03 -16.44
N SER A 274 5.99 7.33 -16.73
CA SER A 274 7.14 8.23 -16.69
C SER A 274 7.22 8.93 -15.33
N LEU A 275 8.37 8.81 -14.68
CA LEU A 275 8.67 9.45 -13.40
C LEU A 275 9.35 10.82 -13.55
N GLY A 276 9.49 11.33 -14.78
CA GLY A 276 10.13 12.63 -15.04
C GLY A 276 11.66 12.64 -15.00
N THR A 277 12.31 11.47 -15.05
CA THR A 277 13.77 11.35 -15.12
C THR A 277 14.23 11.33 -16.59
N THR A 278 15.24 12.15 -16.92
CA THR A 278 15.67 12.43 -18.31
C THR A 278 16.30 11.23 -19.04
N ASN A 279 16.58 10.12 -18.36
CA ASN A 279 17.44 9.04 -18.86
C ASN A 279 16.73 7.68 -18.98
N SER A 280 15.44 7.59 -18.65
CA SER A 280 14.66 6.34 -18.76
C SER A 280 13.28 6.64 -19.31
N ASN A 281 12.91 6.01 -20.43
CA ASN A 281 11.59 6.08 -21.08
C ASN A 281 10.49 5.37 -20.26
N GLY A 282 10.50 5.51 -18.93
CA GLY A 282 9.56 4.91 -18.00
C GLY A 282 10.17 3.87 -17.06
N LEU A 283 9.29 3.05 -16.48
CA LEU A 283 9.64 1.97 -15.56
C LEU A 283 10.51 0.91 -16.26
N VAL A 284 11.54 0.44 -15.57
CA VAL A 284 12.48 -0.58 -16.07
C VAL A 284 12.21 -1.90 -15.36
N PRO A 285 12.07 -3.02 -16.08
CA PRO A 285 11.84 -4.32 -15.45
C PRO A 285 13.04 -4.80 -14.63
N ALA A 286 12.77 -5.57 -13.59
CA ALA A 286 13.79 -6.33 -12.89
C ALA A 286 14.54 -7.29 -13.83
N ARG A 287 15.82 -7.52 -13.56
CA ARG A 287 16.69 -8.40 -14.35
C ARG A 287 17.08 -9.63 -13.53
N GLY A 288 17.35 -10.75 -14.21
CA GLY A 288 17.81 -11.98 -13.56
C GLY A 288 16.70 -12.72 -12.80
N VAL A 289 15.43 -12.44 -13.10
CA VAL A 289 14.29 -13.12 -12.48
C VAL A 289 14.18 -14.52 -13.07
N THR A 290 14.26 -15.51 -12.20
CA THR A 290 14.10 -16.92 -12.57
C THR A 290 12.71 -17.37 -12.15
N TYR A 291 11.98 -18.03 -13.04
CA TYR A 291 10.63 -18.52 -12.78
C TYR A 291 10.65 -20.02 -12.47
N LEU A 292 9.60 -20.51 -11.80
CA LEU A 292 9.32 -21.94 -11.73
C LEU A 292 9.02 -22.51 -13.14
N ALA A 293 8.87 -23.83 -13.23
CA ALA A 293 8.61 -24.49 -14.51
C ALA A 293 7.28 -24.01 -15.12
N GLN A 294 7.17 -24.05 -16.45
CA GLN A 294 5.93 -23.74 -17.18
C GLN A 294 4.90 -24.87 -17.01
N LYS A 295 4.32 -24.91 -15.81
CA LYS A 295 3.31 -25.88 -15.38
C LYS A 295 2.26 -25.15 -14.58
N TRP A 296 1.01 -25.55 -14.77
CA TRP A 296 -0.15 -24.99 -14.09
C TRP A 296 -0.99 -26.12 -13.51
N CYS A 297 -1.65 -25.84 -12.38
CA CYS A 297 -2.67 -26.73 -11.85
C CYS A 297 -4.05 -26.23 -12.28
N ILE A 298 -4.80 -27.05 -13.00
CA ILE A 298 -6.15 -26.70 -13.48
C ILE A 298 -7.18 -27.68 -12.93
N MET A 299 -8.45 -27.31 -12.99
CA MET A 299 -9.53 -28.28 -12.79
C MET A 299 -9.46 -29.34 -13.90
N SER A 300 -9.46 -30.62 -13.52
CA SER A 300 -9.38 -31.73 -14.45
C SER A 300 -10.53 -31.66 -15.49
N PRO A 301 -10.25 -31.79 -16.80
CA PRO A 301 -11.28 -31.81 -17.82
C PRO A 301 -12.30 -32.95 -17.67
N SER A 302 -11.96 -34.01 -16.93
CA SER A 302 -12.86 -35.13 -16.63
C SER A 302 -13.63 -34.98 -15.33
N ALA A 303 -13.35 -33.96 -14.52
CA ALA A 303 -14.03 -33.72 -13.25
C ALA A 303 -15.41 -33.07 -13.46
N SER A 304 -16.37 -33.42 -12.60
CA SER A 304 -17.69 -32.81 -12.61
C SER A 304 -17.69 -31.48 -11.85
N LEU A 305 -18.38 -30.46 -12.38
CA LEU A 305 -18.63 -29.21 -11.66
C LEU A 305 -19.55 -29.42 -10.45
N ASP A 306 -20.38 -30.47 -10.47
CA ASP A 306 -21.33 -30.81 -9.40
C ASP A 306 -20.69 -31.69 -8.31
N ASP A 307 -19.38 -31.96 -8.41
CA ASP A 307 -18.67 -32.73 -7.40
C ASP A 307 -18.66 -31.97 -6.05
N PRO A 308 -19.09 -32.61 -4.94
CA PRO A 308 -19.20 -31.95 -3.64
C PRO A 308 -17.87 -31.44 -3.07
N GLN A 309 -16.73 -31.93 -3.59
CA GLN A 309 -15.40 -31.47 -3.20
C GLN A 309 -14.95 -30.19 -3.91
N VAL A 310 -15.65 -29.72 -4.94
CA VAL A 310 -15.27 -28.51 -5.69
C VAL A 310 -15.25 -27.28 -4.79
N ALA A 311 -16.36 -26.96 -4.12
CA ALA A 311 -16.46 -25.76 -3.30
C ALA A 311 -15.47 -25.76 -2.11
N PRO A 312 -15.34 -26.83 -1.31
CA PRO A 312 -14.32 -26.92 -0.28
C PRO A 312 -12.89 -26.78 -0.81
N SER A 313 -12.58 -27.35 -1.97
CA SER A 313 -11.25 -27.27 -2.60
C SER A 313 -10.91 -25.85 -3.03
N VAL A 314 -11.86 -25.13 -3.65
CA VAL A 314 -11.69 -23.73 -4.03
C VAL A 314 -11.52 -22.86 -2.79
N SER A 315 -12.37 -23.04 -1.75
CA SER A 315 -12.23 -22.31 -0.49
C SER A 315 -10.88 -22.57 0.18
N TYR A 316 -10.41 -23.82 0.20
CA TYR A 316 -9.11 -24.18 0.76
C TYR A 316 -7.96 -23.49 0.03
N ALA A 317 -7.99 -23.51 -1.31
CA ALA A 317 -7.00 -22.86 -2.16
C ALA A 317 -6.98 -21.35 -1.93
N CYS A 318 -8.12 -20.68 -2.03
CA CYS A 318 -8.22 -19.23 -1.89
C CYS A 318 -7.97 -18.71 -0.47
N ALA A 319 -8.12 -19.56 0.57
CA ALA A 319 -7.72 -19.20 1.93
C ALA A 319 -6.20 -19.22 2.15
N ARG A 320 -5.44 -19.82 1.23
CA ARG A 320 -3.98 -20.03 1.34
C ARG A 320 -3.21 -19.50 0.12
N ALA A 321 -3.91 -18.80 -0.76
CA ALA A 321 -3.37 -18.26 -1.98
C ALA A 321 -4.09 -16.96 -2.35
N ASP A 322 -3.73 -16.38 -3.49
CA ASP A 322 -4.32 -15.15 -3.97
C ASP A 322 -5.37 -15.42 -5.05
N CYS A 323 -6.64 -15.27 -4.67
CA CYS A 323 -7.79 -15.37 -5.57
C CYS A 323 -8.45 -14.00 -5.80
N THR A 324 -7.80 -12.90 -5.42
CA THR A 324 -8.42 -11.57 -5.44
C THR A 324 -8.70 -11.01 -6.82
N SER A 325 -8.06 -11.56 -7.86
CA SER A 325 -8.38 -11.29 -9.27
C SER A 325 -9.64 -12.01 -9.75
N LEU A 326 -10.30 -12.80 -8.91
CA LEU A 326 -11.61 -13.39 -9.21
C LEU A 326 -12.72 -12.45 -8.72
N GLY A 327 -13.73 -12.25 -9.56
CA GLY A 327 -14.90 -11.44 -9.21
C GLY A 327 -15.37 -10.54 -10.35
N TYR A 328 -16.55 -9.98 -10.21
CA TYR A 328 -17.11 -9.10 -11.23
C TYR A 328 -16.21 -7.88 -11.49
N GLY A 329 -15.95 -7.57 -12.78
CA GLY A 329 -15.16 -6.42 -13.20
C GLY A 329 -13.65 -6.52 -12.98
N THR A 330 -13.16 -7.64 -12.44
CA THR A 330 -11.73 -7.91 -12.23
C THR A 330 -11.07 -8.53 -13.47
N SER A 331 -9.74 -8.65 -13.47
CA SER A 331 -8.99 -9.17 -14.63
C SER A 331 -9.35 -10.60 -15.03
N CYS A 332 -9.84 -11.42 -14.07
CA CYS A 332 -10.32 -12.78 -14.28
C CYS A 332 -11.83 -12.95 -14.03
N GLY A 333 -12.61 -11.86 -14.07
CA GLY A 333 -14.05 -11.89 -13.80
C GLY A 333 -14.89 -12.65 -14.83
N ASP A 334 -14.41 -12.75 -16.07
CA ASP A 334 -15.13 -13.37 -17.19
C ASP A 334 -14.77 -14.84 -17.44
N LEU A 335 -14.04 -15.48 -16.52
CA LEU A 335 -13.73 -16.90 -16.62
C LEU A 335 -14.99 -17.77 -16.50
N SER A 336 -14.99 -18.91 -17.20
CA SER A 336 -15.99 -19.96 -16.98
C SER A 336 -15.89 -20.52 -15.55
N ALA A 337 -16.91 -21.27 -15.10
CA ALA A 337 -16.86 -21.94 -13.80
C ALA A 337 -15.60 -22.82 -13.64
N GLN A 338 -15.27 -23.60 -14.67
CA GLN A 338 -14.04 -24.40 -14.72
C GLN A 338 -12.77 -23.53 -14.70
N GLY A 339 -12.79 -22.39 -15.39
CA GLY A 339 -11.69 -21.41 -15.37
C GLY A 339 -11.47 -20.82 -13.98
N ASN A 340 -12.54 -20.44 -13.28
CA ASN A 340 -12.47 -19.91 -11.91
C ASN A 340 -11.85 -20.93 -10.95
N ILE A 341 -12.29 -22.18 -11.00
CA ILE A 341 -11.73 -23.27 -10.18
C ILE A 341 -10.25 -23.49 -10.52
N SER A 342 -9.92 -23.50 -11.81
CA SER A 342 -8.55 -23.64 -12.28
C SER A 342 -7.66 -22.50 -11.78
N TYR A 343 -8.15 -21.26 -11.75
CA TYR A 343 -7.38 -20.11 -11.26
C TYR A 343 -7.05 -20.27 -9.78
N ALA A 344 -8.04 -20.65 -8.96
CA ALA A 344 -7.83 -20.92 -7.54
C ALA A 344 -6.80 -22.03 -7.32
N PHE A 345 -6.93 -23.16 -8.03
CA PHE A 345 -6.01 -24.28 -7.94
C PHE A 345 -4.60 -23.90 -8.37
N ASN A 346 -4.46 -23.15 -9.48
CA ASN A 346 -3.16 -22.69 -9.93
C ASN A 346 -2.53 -21.71 -8.93
N SER A 347 -3.27 -20.74 -8.41
CA SER A 347 -2.75 -19.78 -7.43
C SER A 347 -2.14 -20.50 -6.22
N TYR A 348 -2.88 -21.47 -5.67
CA TYR A 348 -2.37 -22.32 -4.58
C TYR A 348 -1.15 -23.16 -4.98
N TYR A 349 -1.20 -23.81 -6.15
CA TYR A 349 -0.09 -24.62 -6.67
C TYR A 349 1.21 -23.81 -6.81
N GLN A 350 1.11 -22.59 -7.34
CA GLN A 350 2.28 -21.73 -7.57
C GLN A 350 2.85 -21.18 -6.26
N GLN A 351 2.01 -20.78 -5.30
CA GLN A 351 2.47 -20.34 -3.97
C GLN A 351 3.11 -21.48 -3.16
N ASN A 352 2.79 -22.73 -3.49
CA ASN A 352 3.39 -23.91 -2.88
C ASN A 352 4.51 -24.53 -3.73
N ASN A 353 5.27 -23.69 -4.47
CA ASN A 353 6.45 -24.08 -5.23
C ASN A 353 6.22 -25.24 -6.22
N GLN A 354 5.02 -25.35 -6.78
CA GLN A 354 4.66 -26.39 -7.74
C GLN A 354 4.80 -27.83 -7.20
N LEU A 355 4.73 -28.03 -5.88
CA LEU A 355 4.74 -29.35 -5.27
C LEU A 355 3.62 -30.22 -5.85
N GLU A 356 3.91 -31.50 -6.13
CA GLU A 356 2.93 -32.44 -6.69
C GLU A 356 1.67 -32.52 -5.82
N SER A 357 1.84 -32.57 -4.49
CA SER A 357 0.75 -32.56 -3.52
C SER A 357 -0.10 -31.28 -3.56
N ALA A 358 0.44 -30.15 -4.03
CA ALA A 358 -0.29 -28.89 -4.13
C ALA A 358 -1.24 -28.83 -5.34
N CYS A 359 -1.16 -29.80 -6.26
CA CYS A 359 -2.15 -30.02 -7.32
C CYS A 359 -2.90 -31.36 -7.14
N GLY A 360 -2.93 -31.90 -5.91
CA GLY A 360 -3.63 -33.13 -5.56
C GLY A 360 -4.94 -32.86 -4.83
N PHE A 361 -5.86 -32.10 -5.43
CA PHE A 361 -7.19 -31.89 -4.85
C PHE A 361 -8.00 -33.21 -4.87
N PRO A 362 -8.95 -33.42 -3.92
CA PRO A 362 -9.71 -34.66 -3.79
C PRO A 362 -10.40 -35.11 -5.08
N ASP A 363 -10.76 -36.39 -5.17
CA ASP A 363 -11.55 -36.97 -6.27
C ASP A 363 -10.99 -36.73 -7.69
N ASN A 364 -9.67 -36.50 -7.80
CA ASN A 364 -8.98 -36.13 -9.03
C ASN A 364 -9.55 -34.85 -9.67
N LEU A 365 -10.02 -33.92 -8.85
CA LEU A 365 -10.55 -32.63 -9.28
C LEU A 365 -9.53 -31.77 -10.02
N SER A 366 -8.24 -32.01 -9.83
CA SER A 366 -7.17 -31.21 -10.42
C SER A 366 -6.17 -32.04 -11.20
N VAL A 367 -5.52 -31.41 -12.17
CA VAL A 367 -4.43 -32.00 -12.96
C VAL A 367 -3.40 -30.95 -13.32
N VAL A 368 -2.13 -31.35 -13.37
CA VAL A 368 -1.05 -30.50 -13.87
C VAL A 368 -1.04 -30.50 -15.39
N THR A 369 -0.93 -29.32 -15.98
CA THR A 369 -0.82 -29.12 -17.43
C THR A 369 0.39 -28.26 -17.77
N SER A 370 0.92 -28.43 -18.99
CA SER A 370 1.94 -27.55 -19.59
C SER A 370 1.34 -26.56 -20.59
N ASN A 371 0.01 -26.58 -20.78
CA ASN A 371 -0.69 -25.62 -21.62
C ASN A 371 -1.11 -24.43 -20.75
N ASP A 372 -0.65 -23.22 -21.11
CA ASP A 372 -1.00 -21.99 -20.40
C ASP A 372 -2.52 -21.73 -20.47
N PRO A 373 -3.24 -21.76 -19.32
CA PRO A 373 -4.68 -21.55 -19.26
C PRO A 373 -5.08 -20.06 -19.27
N SER A 374 -4.13 -19.13 -19.38
CA SER A 374 -4.41 -17.68 -19.42
C SER A 374 -5.29 -17.28 -20.61
N THR A 375 -6.24 -16.37 -20.38
CA THR A 375 -7.17 -15.87 -21.42
C THR A 375 -7.39 -14.37 -21.29
N GLY A 376 -7.27 -13.63 -22.39
CA GLY A 376 -7.51 -12.18 -22.39
C GLY A 376 -6.66 -11.45 -21.35
N THR A 377 -7.32 -10.71 -20.47
CA THR A 377 -6.72 -10.00 -19.32
C THR A 377 -6.34 -10.91 -18.16
N CYS A 378 -6.95 -12.10 -18.04
CA CYS A 378 -6.68 -13.02 -16.96
C CYS A 378 -5.38 -13.78 -17.21
N LYS A 379 -4.41 -13.61 -16.30
CA LYS A 379 -3.10 -14.29 -16.38
C LYS A 379 -2.93 -15.29 -15.24
N PHE A 380 -2.73 -16.54 -15.59
CA PHE A 380 -2.33 -17.60 -14.68
C PHE A 380 -0.81 -17.55 -14.52
N ARG A 381 -0.35 -16.73 -13.57
CA ARG A 381 1.08 -16.48 -13.40
C ARG A 381 1.82 -17.70 -12.89
N ILE A 382 3.09 -17.79 -13.25
CA ILE A 382 4.06 -18.72 -12.67
C ILE A 382 4.84 -17.96 -11.62
N MET A 383 5.03 -18.55 -10.44
CA MET A 383 5.78 -17.90 -9.37
C MET A 383 7.28 -17.85 -9.68
N ILE A 384 7.94 -16.86 -9.09
CA ILE A 384 9.40 -16.75 -9.13
C ILE A 384 10.03 -17.91 -8.36
N GLN A 385 11.15 -18.42 -8.84
CA GLN A 385 11.93 -19.40 -8.12
C GLN A 385 12.63 -18.70 -6.95
N SER A 386 12.14 -18.96 -5.73
CA SER A 386 12.85 -18.51 -4.54
C SER A 386 14.19 -19.25 -4.47
N HIS A 387 15.29 -18.48 -4.44
CA HIS A 387 16.58 -19.05 -4.10
C HIS A 387 16.48 -19.42 -2.62
N SER A 388 16.19 -20.68 -2.33
CA SER A 388 16.54 -21.21 -1.02
C SER A 388 18.04 -20.96 -0.86
N VAL A 389 18.43 -20.19 0.17
CA VAL A 389 19.82 -20.18 0.62
C VAL A 389 20.10 -21.61 1.03
N THR A 390 20.66 -22.38 0.09
CA THR A 390 21.29 -23.65 0.36
C THR A 390 22.45 -23.30 1.26
N SER A 391 22.21 -23.40 2.57
CA SER A 391 23.25 -23.40 3.57
C SER A 391 24.08 -24.64 3.30
N GLY A 392 25.10 -24.47 2.47
CA GLY A 392 26.18 -25.42 2.31
C GLY A 392 26.77 -25.65 3.69
N VAL A 393 26.58 -26.87 4.20
CA VAL A 393 27.30 -27.39 5.36
C VAL A 393 28.76 -27.52 4.94
N GLU A 394 29.56 -26.49 5.16
CA GLU A 394 31.00 -26.62 5.39
C GLU A 394 31.39 -25.76 6.60
N GLY A 395 31.97 -26.43 7.60
CA GLY A 395 32.12 -25.91 8.95
C GLY A 395 33.08 -24.72 9.08
N GLY A 396 32.74 -23.81 9.99
CA GLY A 396 33.64 -22.73 10.38
C GLY A 396 33.06 -21.75 11.39
N ARG A 397 33.14 -22.12 12.69
CA ARG A 397 33.00 -21.28 13.91
C ARG A 397 31.67 -20.53 14.11
N GLY A 398 30.90 -21.04 15.07
CA GLY A 398 29.58 -20.56 15.44
C GLY A 398 29.54 -19.15 16.01
N PHE A 399 28.59 -18.36 15.51
CA PHE A 399 27.94 -17.31 16.27
C PHE A 399 26.80 -17.93 17.08
N SER A 400 26.80 -17.71 18.39
CA SER A 400 25.80 -18.22 19.32
C SER A 400 24.43 -17.60 19.03
N MET A 401 23.55 -18.37 18.40
CA MET A 401 22.16 -18.01 18.12
C MET A 401 21.28 -18.25 19.36
N SER A 402 21.57 -17.55 20.46
CA SER A 402 20.88 -17.74 21.75
C SER A 402 20.02 -16.56 22.19
N SER A 403 19.81 -15.55 21.33
CA SER A 403 19.04 -14.35 21.69
C SER A 403 17.85 -14.02 20.79
N PHE A 404 17.55 -14.83 19.76
CA PHE A 404 16.48 -14.52 18.80
C PHE A 404 15.26 -15.46 18.82
N VAL A 405 15.24 -16.52 19.65
CA VAL A 405 14.15 -17.52 19.64
C VAL A 405 13.18 -17.40 20.83
N ALA A 406 13.43 -16.49 21.78
CA ALA A 406 12.58 -16.36 22.98
C ALA A 406 11.45 -15.32 22.87
N PHE A 407 11.33 -14.55 21.78
CA PHE A 407 10.34 -13.45 21.69
C PHE A 407 9.24 -13.63 20.63
N ALA A 408 9.27 -14.67 19.81
CA ALA A 408 8.28 -14.88 18.75
C ALA A 408 7.12 -15.83 19.12
N PHE A 409 7.17 -16.51 20.27
CA PHE A 409 6.19 -17.56 20.64
C PHE A 409 5.17 -17.18 21.72
N ALA A 410 5.11 -15.92 22.17
CA ALA A 410 4.19 -15.50 23.23
C ALA A 410 3.01 -14.60 22.79
N PHE A 411 2.85 -14.28 21.50
CA PHE A 411 1.84 -13.29 21.07
C PHE A 411 0.82 -13.76 20.03
N LEU A 412 0.84 -15.03 19.62
CA LEU A 412 -0.16 -15.57 18.68
C LEU A 412 -1.40 -16.18 19.34
N SER A 413 -1.56 -16.08 20.67
CA SER A 413 -2.68 -16.69 21.40
C SER A 413 -3.50 -15.68 22.22
N ALA A 414 -3.44 -14.39 21.88
CA ALA A 414 -4.20 -13.36 22.59
C ALA A 414 -4.98 -12.40 21.68
N PHE A 415 -5.28 -12.79 20.43
CA PHE A 415 -6.27 -12.11 19.58
C PHE A 415 -6.87 -13.12 18.60
N LEU A 416 -7.71 -14.01 19.14
CA LEU A 416 -8.84 -14.59 18.43
C LEU A 416 -10.09 -13.79 18.80
#